data_AF-A0A1X0UB52-F1
#
_entry.id   AF-A0A1X0UB52-F1
#
_cell.length_a   1.000
_cell.length_b   1.000
_cell.length_c   1.000
_cell.angle_alpha   90.00
_cell.angle_beta   90.00
_cell.angle_gamma   90.00
#
_symmetry.space_group_name_H-M   'P 1'
#
loop_
_entity.id
_entity.type
_entity.pdbx_description
1 polymer ?
#
loop_
_entity_poly.entity_id
_entity_poly.type
_entity_poly.pdbx_seq_one_letter_code
_entity_poly.pdbx_strand_id
1 'polypeptide(L)'
;MPQRREHFSKASAGGCEWFETDLYTRTLDRYSTESELEIEHLLNMMDIAEDPGGLPNNQYDAPIGWLSKISRHNPPWLAEIKSAGPEEPDGGHRKYRLYFGEAPSDQHALLAALIEFKHTSWSNNKQKTAQTKHIKAALESIARWCSWKRCDYRHRLDSL
;
A
#
# COMPACT_ATOMS: atom_id res chain seq x y z
N MET A 1 -15.20 -8.60 18.76
CA MET A 1 -15.00 -9.39 17.52
C MET A 1 -13.51 -9.47 17.25
N PRO A 2 -12.85 -10.64 17.26
CA PRO A 2 -11.46 -10.72 16.85
C PRO A 2 -11.36 -10.35 15.37
N GLN A 3 -10.63 -9.27 15.05
CA GLN A 3 -10.33 -8.92 13.67
C GLN A 3 -9.50 -10.05 13.05
N ARG A 4 -9.78 -10.43 11.79
CA ARG A 4 -9.07 -11.54 11.15
C ARG A 4 -7.60 -11.15 10.95
N ARG A 5 -6.67 -12.07 11.24
CA ARG A 5 -5.22 -11.91 11.05
C ARG A 5 -4.84 -11.41 9.65
N GLU A 6 -5.68 -11.67 8.65
CA GLU A 6 -5.53 -11.20 7.28
C GLU A 6 -5.52 -9.66 7.14
N HIS A 7 -6.10 -8.91 8.09
CA HIS A 7 -6.14 -7.44 8.07
C HIS A 7 -4.98 -6.78 8.81
N PHE A 8 -4.26 -7.52 9.64
CA PHE A 8 -3.22 -6.94 10.48
C PHE A 8 -1.90 -6.86 9.73
N SER A 9 -1.29 -5.67 9.77
CA SER A 9 0.07 -5.46 9.33
C SER A 9 1.03 -5.57 10.50
N LYS A 10 2.27 -5.99 10.21
CA LYS A 10 3.41 -5.82 11.10
C LYS A 10 3.70 -4.34 11.38
N ALA A 11 3.34 -3.44 10.47
CA ALA A 11 3.52 -2.00 10.67
C ALA A 11 2.90 -1.50 11.99
N SER A 12 1.81 -2.13 12.48
CA SER A 12 1.18 -1.77 13.76
C SER A 12 1.99 -2.17 14.99
N ALA A 13 2.92 -3.11 14.85
CA ALA A 13 3.81 -3.52 15.93
C ALA A 13 5.07 -2.65 16.01
N GLY A 14 5.31 -1.82 14.98
CA GLY A 14 6.47 -0.92 14.93
C GLY A 14 7.81 -1.62 14.71
N GLY A 15 8.88 -0.85 14.81
CA GLY A 15 10.25 -1.33 14.66
C GLY A 15 10.52 -1.91 13.26
N CYS A 16 9.84 -1.38 12.25
CA CYS A 16 9.93 -1.89 10.89
C CYS A 16 11.08 -1.26 10.09
N GLU A 17 11.63 -2.02 9.15
CA GLU A 17 12.55 -1.50 8.13
C GLU A 17 11.80 -1.44 6.79
N TRP A 18 11.88 -0.29 6.11
CA TRP A 18 11.31 -0.13 4.78
C TRP A 18 12.29 -0.47 3.67
N PHE A 19 11.80 -1.27 2.72
CA PHE A 19 12.40 -1.43 1.41
C PHE A 19 11.52 -0.79 0.36
N GLU A 20 12.14 -0.41 -0.75
CA GLU A 20 11.47 0.24 -1.87
C GLU A 20 11.58 -0.60 -3.14
N THR A 21 10.50 -0.65 -3.92
CA THR A 21 10.54 -1.18 -5.28
C THR A 21 10.84 -0.10 -6.30
N ASP A 22 11.40 -0.48 -7.47
CA ASP A 22 11.59 0.44 -8.59
C ASP A 22 10.30 1.17 -8.99
N LEU A 23 9.14 0.51 -8.84
CA LEU A 23 7.85 1.11 -9.17
C LEU A 23 7.47 2.19 -8.17
N TYR A 24 7.69 1.94 -6.87
CA TYR A 24 7.52 2.95 -5.84
C TYR A 24 8.37 4.18 -6.15
N THR A 25 9.69 4.03 -6.29
CA THR A 25 10.62 5.15 -6.50
C THR A 25 10.21 5.99 -7.71
N ARG A 26 9.91 5.34 -8.85
CA ARG A 26 9.44 6.06 -10.06
C ARG A 26 8.12 6.81 -9.86
N THR A 27 7.21 6.25 -9.08
CA THR A 27 5.93 6.92 -8.81
C THR A 27 6.05 8.04 -7.79
N LEU A 28 6.96 7.91 -6.81
CA LEU A 28 7.31 8.97 -5.89
C LEU A 28 7.94 10.15 -6.64
N ASP A 29 8.92 9.90 -7.50
CA ASP A 29 9.60 10.93 -8.33
C ASP A 29 8.62 11.71 -9.22
N ARG A 30 7.55 11.06 -9.67
CA ARG A 30 6.50 11.71 -10.47
C ARG A 30 5.66 12.68 -9.65
N TYR A 31 5.48 12.44 -8.35
CA TYR A 31 4.63 13.27 -7.47
C TYR A 31 5.41 14.26 -6.62
N SER A 32 6.72 14.05 -6.44
CA SER A 32 7.58 14.98 -5.71
C SER A 32 7.62 16.39 -6.33
N THR A 33 7.13 16.56 -7.55
CA THR A 33 7.03 17.85 -8.24
C THR A 33 5.62 18.47 -8.22
N GLU A 34 4.59 17.72 -7.84
CA GLU A 34 3.17 18.13 -7.98
C GLU A 34 2.39 18.21 -6.67
N SER A 35 2.78 17.50 -5.62
CA SER A 35 1.97 17.39 -4.38
C SER A 35 2.83 17.09 -3.14
N GLU A 36 3.52 18.11 -2.64
CA GLU A 36 4.49 17.96 -1.55
C GLU A 36 3.84 17.51 -0.24
N LEU A 37 2.75 18.14 0.22
CA LEU A 37 2.17 17.87 1.54
C LEU A 37 1.53 16.48 1.67
N GLU A 38 0.82 16.02 0.65
CA GLU A 38 0.13 14.71 0.71
C GLU A 38 1.10 13.55 0.65
N ILE A 39 2.16 13.72 -0.15
CA ILE A 39 3.25 12.75 -0.27
C ILE A 39 4.09 12.78 0.99
N GLU A 40 4.41 13.95 1.53
CA GLU A 40 5.06 14.10 2.83
C GLU A 40 4.27 13.42 3.95
N HIS A 41 2.93 13.54 3.96
CA HIS A 41 2.12 12.77 4.89
C HIS A 41 2.32 11.26 4.74
N LEU A 42 2.32 10.72 3.51
CA LEU A 42 2.56 9.29 3.28
C LEU A 42 3.97 8.85 3.71
N LEU A 43 4.98 9.68 3.48
CA LEU A 43 6.36 9.41 3.90
C LEU A 43 6.49 9.45 5.42
N ASN A 44 5.91 10.43 6.09
CA ASN A 44 5.86 10.49 7.55
C ASN A 44 5.17 9.27 8.17
N MET A 45 4.18 8.69 7.47
CA MET A 45 3.58 7.42 7.91
C MET A 45 4.52 6.21 7.72
N MET A 46 5.44 6.25 6.76
CA MET A 46 6.50 5.25 6.68
C MET A 46 7.42 5.36 7.90
N ASP A 47 7.85 6.57 8.25
CA ASP A 47 8.70 6.85 9.42
C ASP A 47 8.05 6.37 10.73
N ILE A 48 6.75 6.64 10.93
CA ILE A 48 6.02 6.17 12.12
C ILE A 48 5.99 4.64 12.22
N ALA A 49 6.00 3.92 11.10
CA ALA A 49 6.05 2.46 11.13
C ALA A 49 7.41 1.92 11.61
N GLU A 50 8.49 2.71 11.48
CA GLU A 50 9.83 2.39 11.98
C GLU A 50 9.93 2.57 13.49
N ASP A 51 9.13 3.49 14.07
CA ASP A 51 9.09 3.71 15.51
C ASP A 51 8.56 2.47 16.27
N PRO A 52 8.99 2.25 17.53
CA PRO A 52 8.54 1.11 18.34
C PRO A 52 7.03 1.03 18.58
N GLY A 53 6.31 2.14 18.42
CA GLY A 53 4.85 2.20 18.55
C GLY A 53 4.08 1.79 17.30
N GLY A 54 4.71 1.87 16.13
CA GLY A 54 4.13 1.50 14.84
C GLY A 54 2.93 2.34 14.41
N LEU A 55 2.32 1.92 13.31
CA LEU A 55 1.13 2.54 12.75
C LEU A 55 -0.13 2.21 13.55
N PRO A 56 -0.96 3.20 13.90
CA PRO A 56 -2.28 2.92 14.44
C PRO A 56 -3.14 2.11 13.44
N ASN A 57 -3.92 1.14 13.93
CA ASN A 57 -4.69 0.21 13.10
C ASN A 57 -5.74 0.88 12.17
N ASN A 58 -6.06 2.15 12.37
CA ASN A 58 -6.96 2.92 11.51
C ASN A 58 -6.25 3.71 10.42
N GLN A 59 -4.92 3.66 10.35
CA GLN A 59 -4.10 4.43 9.41
C GLN A 59 -3.76 3.66 8.14
N TYR A 60 -4.09 2.38 8.08
CA TYR A 60 -3.96 1.59 6.87
C TYR A 60 -5.16 0.65 6.72
N ASP A 61 -5.40 0.24 5.48
CA ASP A 61 -6.44 -0.73 5.15
C ASP A 61 -5.83 -1.85 4.30
N ALA A 62 -6.17 -3.10 4.60
CA ALA A 62 -5.92 -4.20 3.67
C ALA A 62 -7.08 -4.24 2.63
N PRO A 63 -6.84 -4.06 1.32
CA PRO A 63 -7.89 -4.07 0.30
C PRO A 63 -8.38 -5.50 -0.02
N ILE A 64 -8.69 -6.31 1.00
CA ILE A 64 -8.96 -7.75 0.91
C ILE A 64 -10.14 -8.06 -0.02
N GLY A 65 -11.21 -7.25 0.03
CA GLY A 65 -12.38 -7.42 -0.83
C GLY A 65 -12.14 -7.20 -2.34
N TRP A 66 -10.98 -6.62 -2.70
CA TRP A 66 -10.57 -6.44 -4.09
C TRP A 66 -9.74 -7.59 -4.62
N LEU A 67 -9.04 -8.31 -3.74
CA LEU A 67 -8.15 -9.41 -4.10
C LEU A 67 -8.92 -10.62 -4.62
N SER A 68 -10.15 -10.87 -4.15
CA SER A 68 -11.03 -11.93 -4.69
C SER A 68 -11.37 -11.74 -6.18
N LYS A 69 -11.22 -10.52 -6.71
CA LYS A 69 -11.42 -10.18 -8.13
C LYS A 69 -10.13 -10.29 -8.94
N ILE A 70 -9.00 -10.50 -8.29
CA ILE A 70 -7.68 -10.62 -8.91
C ILE A 70 -7.35 -12.12 -8.86
N SER A 71 -7.55 -12.80 -9.99
CA SER A 71 -7.29 -14.24 -10.16
C SER A 71 -5.80 -14.56 -10.02
N ARG A 72 -5.29 -14.58 -8.78
CA ARG A 72 -3.95 -15.06 -8.46
C ARG A 72 -4.08 -16.09 -7.35
N HIS A 73 -3.48 -17.25 -7.60
CA HIS A 73 -3.26 -18.24 -6.56
C HIS A 73 -2.23 -17.68 -5.58
N ASN A 74 -2.60 -17.57 -4.30
CA ASN A 74 -1.74 -17.16 -3.20
C ASN A 74 -0.97 -15.82 -3.40
N PRO A 75 -1.66 -14.67 -3.58
CA PRO A 75 -1.01 -13.39 -3.83
C PRO A 75 -0.23 -12.88 -2.60
N PRO A 76 0.74 -11.97 -2.79
CA PRO A 76 1.34 -11.24 -1.68
C PRO A 76 0.28 -10.53 -0.83
N TRP A 77 0.51 -10.51 0.48
CA TRP A 77 -0.24 -9.65 1.39
C TRP A 77 0.02 -8.17 1.04
N LEU A 78 -1.03 -7.35 1.09
CA LEU A 78 -1.00 -5.96 0.67
C LEU A 78 -1.88 -5.12 1.60
N ALA A 79 -1.41 -3.91 1.93
CA ALA A 79 -2.19 -2.85 2.54
C ALA A 79 -1.97 -1.51 1.82
N GLU A 80 -2.82 -0.54 2.15
CA GLU A 80 -2.76 0.82 1.66
C GLU A 80 -2.85 1.84 2.81
N ILE A 81 -1.98 2.83 2.81
CA ILE A 81 -2.09 4.07 3.60
C ILE A 81 -2.71 5.13 2.69
N LYS A 82 -3.64 5.95 3.21
CA LYS A 82 -4.40 6.92 2.41
C LYS A 82 -4.10 8.34 2.84
N SER A 83 -3.91 9.21 1.87
CA SER A 83 -3.78 10.65 2.07
C SER A 83 -4.75 11.38 1.14
N ALA A 84 -5.47 12.38 1.66
CA ALA A 84 -6.40 13.19 0.87
C ALA A 84 -5.72 14.50 0.50
N GLY A 85 -5.66 14.80 -0.79
CA GLY A 85 -5.18 16.09 -1.29
C GLY A 85 -6.21 17.20 -1.22
N PRO A 86 -5.81 18.41 -1.63
CA PRO A 86 -6.68 19.57 -1.60
C PRO A 86 -7.87 19.38 -2.55
N GLU A 87 -8.93 20.13 -2.27
CA GLU A 87 -10.06 20.23 -3.18
C GLU A 87 -9.61 20.88 -4.50
N GLU A 88 -9.95 20.23 -5.61
CA GLU A 88 -9.67 20.69 -6.97
C GLU A 88 -10.87 21.50 -7.53
N PRO A 89 -10.68 22.32 -8.57
CA PRO A 89 -11.74 23.18 -9.13
C PRO A 89 -13.00 22.45 -9.62
N ASP A 90 -12.92 21.13 -9.86
CA ASP A 90 -14.05 20.30 -10.25
C ASP A 90 -14.89 19.79 -9.05
N GLY A 91 -14.57 20.23 -7.83
CA GLY A 91 -15.23 19.83 -6.58
C GLY A 91 -14.83 18.44 -6.07
N GLY A 92 -13.80 17.83 -6.66
CA GLY A 92 -13.21 16.60 -6.16
C GLY A 92 -11.87 16.84 -5.46
N HIS A 93 -11.17 15.76 -5.14
CA HIS A 93 -9.79 15.79 -4.68
C HIS A 93 -9.11 14.48 -5.04
N ARG A 94 -7.78 14.52 -5.11
CA ARG A 94 -6.95 13.32 -5.21
C ARG A 94 -6.95 12.59 -3.87
N LYS A 95 -7.20 11.28 -3.90
CA LYS A 95 -7.00 10.37 -2.77
C LYS A 95 -5.76 9.53 -3.06
N TYR A 96 -4.62 10.03 -2.62
CA TYR A 96 -3.33 9.36 -2.69
C TYR A 96 -3.31 8.11 -1.83
N ARG A 97 -2.56 7.12 -2.29
CA ARG A 97 -2.46 5.79 -1.69
C ARG A 97 -1.04 5.29 -1.81
N LEU A 98 -0.42 5.01 -0.68
CA LEU A 98 0.79 4.21 -0.62
C LEU A 98 0.38 2.75 -0.45
N TYR A 99 0.65 1.93 -1.46
CA TYR A 99 0.50 0.49 -1.40
C TYR A 99 1.79 -0.15 -0.90
N PHE A 100 1.67 -1.05 0.07
CA PHE A 100 2.82 -1.75 0.63
C PHE A 100 2.51 -3.21 0.95
N GLY A 101 3.56 -4.03 0.96
CA GLY A 101 3.54 -5.43 1.36
C GLY A 101 4.50 -5.72 2.51
N GLU A 102 4.62 -6.99 2.86
CA GLU A 102 5.52 -7.47 3.91
C GLU A 102 6.50 -8.50 3.34
N ALA A 103 7.79 -8.20 3.44
CA ALA A 103 8.85 -9.15 3.13
C ALA A 103 9.09 -10.06 4.35
N PRO A 104 9.44 -11.34 4.16
CA PRO A 104 9.65 -12.31 5.23
C PRO A 104 11.12 -12.43 5.63
N SER A 105 12.04 -11.76 4.94
CA SER A 105 13.48 -11.85 5.23
C SER A 105 13.86 -11.29 6.59
N ASP A 106 13.03 -10.43 7.19
CA ASP A 106 13.11 -10.12 8.61
C ASP A 106 11.73 -9.97 9.21
N GLN A 107 11.60 -10.30 10.49
CA GLN A 107 10.30 -10.34 11.16
C GLN A 107 9.58 -8.98 11.15
N HIS A 108 10.26 -7.88 10.78
CA HIS A 108 9.74 -6.51 10.71
C HIS A 108 10.07 -5.78 9.38
N ALA A 109 10.20 -6.47 8.25
CA ALA A 109 10.43 -5.80 6.96
C ALA A 109 9.12 -5.42 6.23
N LEU A 110 8.99 -4.15 5.84
CA LEU A 110 7.92 -3.61 5.00
C LEU A 110 8.45 -3.28 3.60
N LEU A 111 7.61 -3.39 2.58
CA LEU A 111 7.98 -3.12 1.19
C LEU A 111 7.01 -2.12 0.56
N ALA A 112 7.48 -0.90 0.33
CA ALA A 112 6.76 0.14 -0.39
C ALA A 112 6.72 -0.21 -1.89
N ALA A 113 5.51 -0.38 -2.44
CA ALA A 113 5.32 -0.97 -3.76
C ALA A 113 4.86 0.04 -4.83
N LEU A 114 4.02 1.00 -4.45
CA LEU A 114 3.40 1.94 -5.39
C LEU A 114 2.79 3.13 -4.65
N ILE A 115 3.00 4.35 -5.14
CA ILE A 115 2.17 5.51 -4.81
C ILE A 115 1.29 5.85 -6.01
N GLU A 116 -0.01 5.96 -5.80
CA GLU A 116 -0.97 6.38 -6.84
C GLU A 116 -2.18 7.05 -6.22
N PHE A 117 -2.99 7.76 -7.03
CA PHE A 117 -4.22 8.38 -6.55
C PHE A 117 -5.45 7.96 -7.35
N LYS A 118 -6.61 8.09 -6.71
CA LYS A 118 -7.89 8.18 -7.43
C LYS A 118 -8.52 9.52 -7.19
N HIS A 119 -9.19 10.07 -8.19
CA HIS A 119 -9.94 11.31 -8.00
C HIS A 119 -11.35 11.02 -7.51
N THR A 120 -11.86 11.81 -6.55
CA THR A 120 -13.22 11.61 -6.01
C THR A 120 -14.32 11.99 -6.98
N SER A 121 -14.07 12.95 -7.88
CA SER A 121 -15.05 13.34 -8.93
C SER A 121 -15.22 12.27 -10.02
N TRP A 122 -14.31 11.30 -10.10
CA TRP A 122 -14.44 10.22 -11.08
C TRP A 122 -15.67 9.36 -10.78
N SER A 123 -16.32 8.88 -11.84
CA SER A 123 -17.43 7.93 -11.72
C SER A 123 -17.03 6.70 -10.89
N ASN A 124 -17.99 6.11 -10.20
CA ASN A 124 -17.76 4.92 -9.38
C ASN A 124 -17.07 3.79 -10.16
N ASN A 125 -17.45 3.58 -11.42
CA ASN A 125 -16.82 2.58 -12.28
C ASN A 125 -15.34 2.92 -12.57
N LYS A 126 -15.03 4.18 -12.86
CA LYS A 126 -13.65 4.62 -13.11
C LYS A 126 -12.78 4.50 -11.86
N GLN A 127 -13.28 4.90 -10.69
CA GLN A 127 -12.57 4.72 -9.41
C GLN A 127 -12.28 3.24 -9.12
N LYS A 128 -13.28 2.36 -9.35
CA LYS A 128 -13.16 0.91 -9.15
C LYS A 128 -12.10 0.29 -10.08
N THR A 129 -12.13 0.66 -11.36
CA THR A 129 -11.15 0.20 -12.36
C THR A 129 -9.73 0.68 -12.03
N ALA A 130 -9.56 1.95 -11.66
CA ALA A 130 -8.27 2.50 -11.25
C ALA A 130 -7.72 1.75 -10.03
N GLN A 131 -8.53 1.57 -8.97
CA GLN A 131 -8.12 0.84 -7.78
C GLN A 131 -7.69 -0.60 -8.10
N THR A 132 -8.41 -1.30 -9.00
CA THR A 132 -8.03 -2.66 -9.43
C THR A 132 -6.67 -2.66 -10.12
N LYS A 133 -6.41 -1.67 -10.99
CA LYS A 133 -5.14 -1.53 -11.71
C LYS A 133 -3.99 -1.30 -10.73
N HIS A 134 -4.17 -0.40 -9.75
CA HIS A 134 -3.14 -0.09 -8.76
C HIS A 134 -2.80 -1.30 -7.89
N ILE A 135 -3.82 -2.02 -7.40
CA ILE A 135 -3.61 -3.23 -6.60
C ILE A 135 -2.86 -4.29 -7.42
N LYS A 136 -3.25 -4.54 -8.68
CA LYS A 136 -2.53 -5.50 -9.55
C LYS A 136 -1.06 -5.11 -9.74
N ALA A 137 -0.80 -3.83 -10.03
CA ALA A 137 0.56 -3.33 -10.22
C ALA A 137 1.40 -3.44 -8.94
N ALA A 138 0.84 -3.11 -7.77
CA ALA A 138 1.53 -3.24 -6.49
C ALA A 138 1.87 -4.72 -6.17
N LEU A 139 0.93 -5.65 -6.35
CA LEU A 139 1.18 -7.08 -6.15
C LEU A 139 2.26 -7.62 -7.09
N GLU A 140 2.27 -7.19 -8.35
CA GLU A 140 3.32 -7.55 -9.32
C GLU A 140 4.68 -7.01 -8.92
N SER A 141 4.71 -5.77 -8.43
CA SER A 141 5.93 -5.11 -7.99
C SER A 141 6.54 -5.82 -6.79
N ILE A 142 5.73 -6.17 -5.79
CA ILE A 142 6.16 -6.94 -4.61
C ILE A 142 6.71 -8.30 -5.03
N ALA A 143 5.94 -9.07 -5.80
CA ALA A 143 6.37 -10.41 -6.22
C ALA A 143 7.68 -10.38 -7.03
N ARG A 144 7.85 -9.37 -7.90
CA ARG A 144 9.08 -9.18 -8.67
C ARG A 144 10.27 -8.84 -7.79
N TRP A 145 10.09 -7.93 -6.84
CA TRP A 145 11.15 -7.53 -5.90
C TRP A 145 11.61 -8.72 -5.06
N CYS A 146 10.68 -9.48 -4.48
CA CYS A 146 10.97 -10.67 -3.69
C CYS A 146 11.72 -11.73 -4.53
N SER A 147 11.28 -11.97 -5.77
CA SER A 147 11.98 -12.86 -6.69
C SER A 147 13.41 -12.42 -6.98
N TRP A 148 13.64 -11.11 -7.18
CA TRP A 148 14.98 -10.56 -7.43
C TRP A 148 15.89 -10.66 -6.20
N LYS A 149 15.36 -10.35 -5.01
CA LYS A 149 16.05 -10.45 -3.73
C LYS A 149 16.19 -11.88 -3.21
N ARG A 150 15.56 -12.85 -3.89
CA ARG A 150 15.52 -14.27 -3.50
C ARG A 150 14.95 -14.47 -2.09
N CYS A 151 13.90 -13.73 -1.75
CA CYS A 151 13.13 -13.90 -0.53
C CYS A 151 11.65 -14.17 -0.87
N ASP A 152 10.89 -14.68 0.10
CA ASP A 152 9.45 -14.88 -0.08
C ASP A 152 8.69 -13.54 0.13
N TYR A 153 7.36 -13.59 0.25
CA TYR A 153 6.52 -12.51 0.78
C TYR A 153 5.53 -13.11 1.77
N ARG A 154 5.02 -12.30 2.70
CA ARG A 154 3.88 -12.76 3.50
C ARG A 154 2.74 -13.08 2.55
N HIS A 155 2.33 -14.33 2.59
CA HIS A 155 1.14 -14.77 1.90
C HIS A 155 -0.11 -14.33 2.66
N ARG A 156 -1.19 -14.10 1.93
CA ARG A 156 -2.50 -14.11 2.57
C ARG A 156 -2.68 -15.49 3.18
N LEU A 157 -2.93 -15.57 4.49
CA LEU A 157 -3.38 -16.81 5.10
C LEU A 157 -4.76 -17.08 4.50
N ASP A 158 -4.86 -18.07 3.62
CA ASP A 158 -6.16 -18.61 3.25
C ASP A 158 -6.78 -19.16 4.53
N SER A 159 -7.95 -18.64 4.90
CA SER A 159 -8.74 -19.24 5.97
C SER A 159 -9.16 -20.63 5.48
N LEU A 160 -8.40 -21.66 5.88
CA LEU A 160 -8.85 -23.06 5.85
C LEU A 160 -10.06 -23.23 6.79
#